data_AF-A0A2M9CJH9-F1
#
_entry.id   AF-A0A2M9CJH9-F1
#
_cell.length_a   1.000
_cell.length_b   1.000
_cell.length_c   1.000
_cell.angle_alpha   90.00
_cell.angle_beta   90.00
_cell.angle_gamma   90.00
#
_symmetry.space_group_name_H-M   'P 1'
#
loop_
_entity.id
_entity.type
_entity.pdbx_description
1 polymer ?
#
loop_
_entity_poly.entity_id
_entity_poly.type
_entity_poly.pdbx_seq_one_letter_code
_entity_poly.pdbx_strand_id
1 'polypeptide(L)'
;MTLTAAVPSGERNRVQNRAHVPLAVSTVIFALRPHPETGLSTLWLPLVRRIRDPFEGLWALPGGWVRADESLADAAARNLLETTHVRPAYLEQLYAFGDVDRSPTGRVVSVVYWALVRAEQIEREPEGENVRWVLADELPELAFDHNLIVEYALWRLRTKVEYSRIAQAFLGETFTLSELRHVHEAIRGVALDPANFRRQMLSGDALVVTDERVTGGRHRPPRLYRYDTSIELADNGPLPPYRPEGNRS
;
A
#
# COMPACT_ATOMS: atom_id res chain seq x y z
N MET A 1 -73.06 17.57 14.76
CA MET A 1 -71.91 17.69 15.67
C MET A 1 -70.97 16.53 15.36
N THR A 2 -69.93 16.78 14.57
CA THR A 2 -68.94 15.79 14.16
C THR A 2 -67.69 16.06 14.98
N LEU A 3 -67.41 15.23 15.99
CA LEU A 3 -66.18 15.33 16.78
C LEU A 3 -65.03 14.73 15.99
N THR A 4 -64.15 15.59 15.49
CA THR A 4 -62.83 15.25 14.97
C THR A 4 -61.96 14.77 16.13
N ALA A 5 -61.68 13.47 16.21
CA ALA A 5 -60.69 12.94 17.13
C ALA A 5 -59.28 13.31 16.62
N ALA A 6 -58.57 14.12 17.40
CA ALA A 6 -57.18 14.46 17.15
C ALA A 6 -56.30 13.22 17.39
N VAL A 7 -55.55 12.81 16.38
CA VAL A 7 -54.46 11.84 16.51
C VAL A 7 -53.35 12.49 17.34
N PRO A 8 -52.79 11.85 18.38
CA PRO A 8 -51.73 12.46 19.17
C PRO A 8 -50.46 12.58 18.33
N SER A 9 -49.99 13.81 18.16
CA SER A 9 -48.69 14.12 17.57
C SER A 9 -47.57 13.72 18.56
N GLY A 10 -47.09 12.48 18.44
CA GLY A 10 -46.06 11.91 19.31
C GLY A 10 -44.83 11.33 18.60
N GLU A 11 -44.70 11.46 17.28
CA GLU A 11 -43.49 11.06 16.55
C GLU A 11 -42.80 12.27 15.93
N ARG A 12 -42.09 13.05 16.76
CA ARG A 12 -41.09 14.00 16.25
C ARG A 12 -39.81 13.91 17.07
N ASN A 13 -38.73 13.59 16.37
CA ASN A 13 -37.34 13.82 16.75
C ASN A 13 -36.78 13.08 17.97
N ARG A 14 -36.48 11.79 17.78
CA ARG A 14 -35.19 11.24 18.22
C ARG A 14 -34.28 11.04 17.01
N VAL A 15 -34.00 12.12 16.27
CA VAL A 15 -32.76 12.14 15.48
C VAL A 15 -31.65 12.32 16.50
N GLN A 16 -31.12 11.19 16.99
CA GLN A 16 -29.92 11.17 17.80
C GLN A 16 -28.87 12.06 17.15
N ASN A 17 -28.28 12.95 17.94
CA ASN A 17 -27.19 13.84 17.57
C ASN A 17 -26.05 13.02 16.92
N ARG A 18 -26.08 12.85 15.59
CA ARG A 18 -25.07 12.11 14.83
C ARG A 18 -23.87 13.04 14.70
N ALA A 19 -22.78 12.72 15.40
CA ALA A 19 -21.53 13.43 15.23
C ALA A 19 -21.06 13.30 13.77
N HIS A 20 -20.76 14.42 13.12
CA HIS A 20 -20.07 14.43 11.83
C HIS A 20 -18.62 14.05 12.06
N VAL A 21 -18.21 12.87 11.59
CA VAL A 21 -16.83 12.40 11.71
C VAL A 21 -16.13 12.55 10.36
N PRO A 22 -15.14 13.46 10.23
CA PRO A 22 -14.38 13.62 9.00
C PRO A 22 -13.57 12.35 8.68
N LEU A 23 -13.46 12.07 7.38
CA LEU A 23 -12.72 10.94 6.82
C LEU A 23 -11.44 11.44 6.16
N ALA A 24 -10.32 10.86 6.59
CA ALA A 24 -9.03 11.00 5.94
C ALA A 24 -8.64 9.67 5.26
N VAL A 25 -7.70 9.77 4.33
CA VAL A 25 -6.99 8.62 3.77
C VAL A 25 -5.50 8.82 3.99
N SER A 26 -4.85 7.81 4.56
CA SER A 26 -3.38 7.70 4.62
C SER A 26 -2.93 6.53 3.74
N THR A 27 -1.77 6.66 3.10
CA THR A 27 -1.23 5.63 2.19
C THR A 27 0.17 5.22 2.62
N VAL A 28 0.37 3.94 2.93
CA VAL A 28 1.71 3.36 3.13
C VAL A 28 2.23 2.89 1.78
N ILE A 29 3.28 3.50 1.26
CA ILE A 29 3.81 3.20 -0.07
C ILE A 29 5.14 2.48 0.08
N PHE A 30 5.22 1.23 -0.33
CA PHE A 30 6.46 0.46 -0.31
C PHE A 30 7.14 0.46 -1.67
N ALA A 31 8.44 0.68 -1.65
CA ALA A 31 9.35 0.45 -2.77
C ALA A 31 10.53 -0.39 -2.29
N LEU A 32 11.15 -1.13 -3.19
CA LEU A 32 12.45 -1.74 -2.94
C LEU A 32 13.55 -0.80 -3.42
N ARG A 33 14.48 -0.45 -2.54
CA ARG A 33 15.69 0.32 -2.89
C ARG A 33 16.90 -0.30 -2.17
N PRO A 34 18.13 -0.09 -2.67
CA PRO A 34 19.33 -0.52 -1.96
C PRO A 34 19.42 0.13 -0.58
N HIS A 35 19.71 -0.65 0.45
CA HIS A 35 20.05 -0.14 1.78
C HIS A 35 21.34 0.69 1.72
N PRO A 36 21.44 1.84 2.40
CA PRO A 36 22.60 2.73 2.27
C PRO A 36 23.91 2.08 2.72
N GLU A 37 23.88 1.22 3.75
CA GLU A 37 25.07 0.56 4.28
C GLU A 37 25.41 -0.77 3.60
N THR A 38 24.43 -1.65 3.38
CA THR A 38 24.68 -3.02 2.89
C THR A 38 24.56 -3.15 1.38
N GLY A 39 23.93 -2.18 0.71
CA GLY A 39 23.61 -2.24 -0.73
C GLY A 39 22.55 -3.29 -1.11
N LEU A 40 22.06 -4.08 -0.14
CA LEU A 40 21.02 -5.08 -0.38
C LEU A 40 19.67 -4.40 -0.58
N SER A 41 18.81 -4.96 -1.44
CA SER A 41 17.45 -4.48 -1.59
C SER A 41 16.69 -4.63 -0.27
N THR A 42 16.02 -3.56 0.15
CA THR A 42 15.22 -3.50 1.38
C THR A 42 13.97 -2.65 1.14
N LEU A 43 13.01 -2.70 2.07
CA LEU A 43 11.79 -1.91 2.00
C LEU A 43 12.03 -0.47 2.41
N TRP A 44 11.59 0.44 1.55
CA TRP A 44 11.56 1.88 1.79
C TRP A 44 10.15 2.41 1.65
N LEU A 45 9.89 3.54 2.30
CA LEU A 45 8.66 4.30 2.11
C LEU A 45 8.92 5.81 2.07
N PRO A 46 8.11 6.58 1.33
CA PRO A 46 8.16 8.02 1.34
C PRO A 46 7.35 8.57 2.51
N LEU A 47 7.90 9.57 3.18
CA LEU A 47 7.23 10.38 4.18
C LEU A 47 7.10 11.81 3.67
N VAL A 48 6.04 12.49 4.11
CA VAL A 48 5.81 13.91 3.84
C VAL A 48 6.03 14.73 5.11
N ARG A 49 6.69 15.88 4.97
CA ARG A 49 6.88 16.80 6.10
C ARG A 49 5.62 17.61 6.35
N ARG A 50 5.16 17.63 7.59
CA ARG A 50 4.00 18.46 7.98
C ARG A 50 4.39 19.92 8.03
N ILE A 51 3.57 20.76 7.41
CA ILE A 51 3.76 22.23 7.33
C ILE A 51 2.70 23.01 8.15
N ARG A 52 1.89 22.31 8.94
CA ARG A 52 0.81 22.88 9.75
C ARG A 52 0.62 22.08 11.02
N ASP A 53 0.14 22.76 12.06
CA ASP A 53 -0.36 22.13 13.28
C ASP A 53 -1.56 21.18 13.02
N PRO A 54 -1.73 20.16 13.87
CA PRO A 54 -0.81 19.70 14.91
C PRO A 54 0.43 19.03 14.31
N PHE A 55 1.50 18.82 15.09
CA PHE A 55 2.72 18.10 14.66
C PHE A 55 3.45 18.78 13.49
N GLU A 56 3.46 20.11 13.44
CA GLU A 56 4.24 20.84 12.45
C GLU A 56 5.73 20.43 12.52
N GLY A 57 6.37 20.27 11.36
CA GLY A 57 7.77 19.88 11.25
C GLY A 57 8.05 18.38 11.35
N LEU A 58 7.14 17.58 11.92
CA LEU A 58 7.25 16.12 11.96
C LEU A 58 6.96 15.48 10.59
N TRP A 59 7.49 14.27 10.40
CA TRP A 59 7.22 13.45 9.23
C TRP A 59 5.91 12.67 9.39
N ALA A 60 5.22 12.42 8.29
CA ALA A 60 3.95 11.71 8.28
C ALA A 60 3.82 10.83 7.03
N LEU A 61 2.92 9.84 7.07
CA LEU A 61 2.50 9.14 5.88
C LEU A 61 1.81 10.10 4.90
N PRO A 62 1.99 9.90 3.59
CA PRO A 62 1.19 10.55 2.56
C PRO A 62 -0.29 10.37 2.83
N GLY A 63 -1.05 11.46 2.80
CA GLY A 63 -2.45 11.40 3.13
C GLY A 63 -3.16 12.75 3.04
N GLY A 64 -4.47 12.70 3.15
CA GLY A 64 -5.31 13.89 3.04
C GLY A 64 -6.79 13.59 3.27
N TRP A 65 -7.58 14.65 3.26
CA TRP A 65 -9.03 14.56 3.33
C TRP A 65 -9.61 13.97 2.04
N VAL A 66 -10.68 13.19 2.19
CA VAL A 66 -11.45 12.65 1.07
C VAL A 66 -12.35 13.75 0.51
N ARG A 67 -12.31 13.97 -0.80
CA ARG A 67 -13.21 14.89 -1.52
C ARG A 67 -14.57 14.24 -1.74
N ALA A 68 -15.60 15.06 -1.94
CA ALA A 68 -16.97 14.56 -2.11
C ALA A 68 -17.19 13.80 -3.43
N ASP A 69 -16.32 14.00 -4.41
CA ASP A 69 -16.39 13.48 -5.78
C ASP A 69 -15.36 12.39 -6.08
N GLU A 70 -14.67 11.84 -5.08
CA GLU A 70 -13.68 10.77 -5.25
C GLU A 70 -13.98 9.56 -4.36
N SER A 71 -13.58 8.36 -4.81
CA SER A 71 -13.57 7.19 -3.95
C SER A 71 -12.39 7.19 -2.99
N LEU A 72 -12.43 6.37 -1.94
CA LEU A 72 -11.31 6.22 -1.00
C LEU A 72 -10.03 5.71 -1.70
N ALA A 73 -10.19 4.83 -2.68
CA ALA A 73 -9.07 4.30 -3.45
C ALA A 73 -8.49 5.35 -4.42
N ASP A 74 -9.35 6.18 -5.04
CA ASP A 74 -8.89 7.29 -5.87
C ASP A 74 -8.17 8.36 -5.03
N ALA A 75 -8.66 8.64 -3.81
CA ALA A 75 -7.98 9.53 -2.87
C ALA A 75 -6.59 8.99 -2.47
N ALA A 76 -6.47 7.69 -2.19
CA ALA A 76 -5.18 7.05 -1.91
C ALA A 76 -4.23 7.12 -3.10
N ALA A 77 -4.71 6.78 -4.30
CA ALA A 77 -3.93 6.84 -5.54
C ALA A 77 -3.48 8.27 -5.86
N ARG A 78 -4.34 9.27 -5.61
CA ARG A 78 -4.01 10.68 -5.76
C ARG A 78 -2.94 11.12 -4.77
N ASN A 79 -3.08 10.81 -3.48
CA ASN A 79 -2.08 11.17 -2.46
C ASN A 79 -0.71 10.51 -2.78
N LEU A 80 -0.72 9.28 -3.28
CA LEU A 80 0.48 8.59 -3.77
C LEU A 80 1.12 9.32 -4.95
N LEU A 81 0.32 9.68 -5.96
CA LEU A 81 0.80 10.38 -7.15
C LEU A 81 1.34 11.78 -6.82
N GLU A 82 0.65 12.54 -5.96
CA GLU A 82 1.09 13.87 -5.51
C GLU A 82 2.42 13.79 -4.72
N THR A 83 2.68 12.67 -4.04
CA THR A 83 3.91 12.49 -3.24
C THR A 83 5.08 11.95 -4.06
N THR A 84 4.81 10.97 -4.92
CA THR A 84 5.87 10.17 -5.57
C THR A 84 5.94 10.38 -7.08
N HIS A 85 4.97 11.09 -7.68
CA HIS A 85 4.80 11.24 -9.13
C HIS A 85 4.62 9.92 -9.91
N VAL A 86 4.46 8.81 -9.19
CA VAL A 86 4.31 7.48 -9.75
C VAL A 86 2.88 6.99 -9.53
N ARG A 87 2.43 6.04 -10.36
CA ARG A 87 1.17 5.32 -10.16
C ARG A 87 1.43 3.98 -9.48
N PRO A 88 0.55 3.52 -8.58
CA PRO A 88 0.74 2.23 -7.90
C PRO A 88 0.73 1.08 -8.91
N ALA A 89 1.67 0.14 -8.76
CA ALA A 89 1.58 -1.17 -9.40
C ALA A 89 0.56 -2.07 -8.67
N TYR A 90 0.32 -1.78 -7.40
CA TYR A 90 -0.66 -2.43 -6.54
C TYR A 90 -1.19 -1.44 -5.51
N LEU A 91 -2.49 -1.49 -5.22
CA LEU A 91 -3.16 -0.67 -4.21
C LEU A 91 -4.30 -1.47 -3.57
N GLU A 92 -4.28 -1.57 -2.24
CA GLU A 92 -5.29 -2.29 -1.46
C GLU A 92 -5.63 -1.49 -0.19
N GLN A 93 -6.89 -1.56 0.25
CA GLN A 93 -7.27 -1.03 1.55
C GLN A 93 -6.68 -1.91 2.66
N LEU A 94 -5.93 -1.30 3.57
CA LEU A 94 -5.28 -1.98 4.68
C LEU A 94 -6.25 -2.20 5.86
N TYR A 95 -6.74 -1.09 6.42
CA TYR A 95 -7.58 -1.05 7.61
C TYR A 95 -8.18 0.35 7.82
N ALA A 96 -9.16 0.49 8.73
CA ALA A 96 -9.68 1.78 9.16
C ALA A 96 -9.25 2.07 10.61
N PHE A 97 -8.50 3.15 10.81
CA PHE A 97 -8.01 3.59 12.11
C PHE A 97 -8.92 4.72 12.62
N GLY A 98 -9.59 4.45 13.73
CA GLY A 98 -10.67 5.30 14.23
C GLY A 98 -10.68 5.49 15.74
N ASP A 99 -9.55 5.23 16.41
CA ASP A 99 -9.38 5.49 17.84
C ASP A 99 -9.75 6.93 18.17
N VAL A 100 -10.39 7.13 19.33
CA VAL A 100 -11.00 8.42 19.68
C VAL A 100 -9.95 9.53 19.77
N ASP A 101 -8.75 9.18 20.24
CA ASP A 101 -7.67 10.12 20.57
C ASP A 101 -6.57 10.16 19.50
N ARG A 102 -6.76 9.50 18.34
CA ARG A 102 -5.73 9.46 17.27
C ARG A 102 -5.41 10.83 16.67
N SER A 103 -6.31 11.79 16.86
CA SER A 103 -6.17 13.15 16.38
C SER A 103 -6.41 14.14 17.52
N PRO A 104 -5.46 15.05 17.80
CA PRO A 104 -5.60 16.02 18.88
C PRO A 104 -6.61 17.14 18.55
N THR A 105 -7.04 17.25 17.29
CA THR A 105 -7.99 18.28 16.82
C THR A 105 -9.44 17.81 16.81
N GLY A 106 -9.71 16.61 17.33
CA GLY A 106 -11.05 16.03 17.42
C GLY A 106 -11.17 14.71 16.66
N ARG A 107 -12.39 14.16 16.64
CA ARG A 107 -12.65 12.82 16.09
C ARG A 107 -12.37 12.78 14.59
N VAL A 108 -11.47 11.89 14.16
CA VAL A 108 -11.16 11.61 12.75
C VAL A 108 -11.08 10.11 12.56
N VAL A 109 -11.56 9.60 11.42
CA VAL A 109 -11.26 8.24 10.97
C VAL A 109 -10.34 8.33 9.76
N SER A 110 -9.22 7.61 9.80
CA SER A 110 -8.37 7.42 8.62
C SER A 110 -8.62 6.04 8.03
N VAL A 111 -9.06 5.98 6.77
CA VAL A 111 -9.06 4.73 6.01
C VAL A 111 -7.70 4.60 5.34
N VAL A 112 -6.94 3.61 5.77
CA VAL A 112 -5.56 3.42 5.32
C VAL A 112 -5.52 2.50 4.13
N TYR A 113 -4.77 2.91 3.12
CA TYR A 113 -4.37 2.09 1.99
C TYR A 113 -2.88 1.77 2.08
N TRP A 114 -2.49 0.71 1.41
CA TRP A 114 -1.09 0.42 1.18
C TRP A 114 -0.87 0.11 -0.30
N ALA A 115 0.31 0.49 -0.78
CA ALA A 115 0.62 0.50 -2.19
C ALA A 115 2.04 -0.01 -2.43
N LEU A 116 2.23 -0.64 -3.59
CA LEU A 116 3.54 -1.07 -4.05
C LEU A 116 3.88 -0.31 -5.34
N VAL A 117 5.10 0.21 -5.41
CA VAL A 117 5.63 0.89 -6.60
C VAL A 117 6.93 0.24 -7.02
N ARG A 118 7.23 0.30 -8.33
CA ARG A 118 8.47 -0.28 -8.86
C ARG A 118 9.63 0.71 -8.73
N ALA A 119 10.80 0.18 -8.41
CA ALA A 119 12.00 0.98 -8.14
C ALA A 119 12.37 1.88 -9.32
N GLU A 120 12.26 1.36 -10.55
CA GLU A 120 12.64 2.06 -11.78
C GLU A 120 11.76 3.28 -12.08
N GLN A 121 10.58 3.36 -11.48
CA GLN A 121 9.68 4.51 -11.59
C GLN A 121 10.09 5.62 -10.62
N ILE A 122 10.64 5.26 -9.45
CA ILE A 122 11.00 6.18 -8.38
C ILE A 122 12.39 6.79 -8.61
N GLU A 123 13.35 6.02 -9.15
CA GLU A 123 14.71 6.51 -9.44
C GLU A 123 14.77 7.65 -10.48
N ARG A 124 13.69 7.85 -11.24
CA ARG A 124 13.59 8.89 -12.27
C ARG A 124 13.20 10.26 -11.71
N GLU A 125 12.75 10.32 -10.46
CA GLU A 125 12.19 11.52 -9.85
C GLU A 125 13.10 12.02 -8.72
N PRO A 126 13.51 13.30 -8.72
CA PRO A 126 14.30 13.86 -7.62
C PRO A 126 13.46 13.89 -6.33
N GLU A 127 14.09 13.63 -5.19
CA GLU A 127 13.45 13.80 -3.89
C GLU A 127 13.09 15.28 -3.70
N GLY A 128 11.80 15.59 -3.55
CA GLY A 128 11.34 16.95 -3.31
C GLY A 128 11.68 17.42 -1.89
N GLU A 129 11.74 18.74 -1.66
CA GLU A 129 12.14 19.32 -0.36
C GLU A 129 11.29 18.83 0.83
N ASN A 130 10.04 18.44 0.57
CA ASN A 130 9.08 18.01 1.59
C ASN A 130 8.80 16.50 1.58
N VAL A 131 9.51 15.73 0.76
CA VAL A 131 9.36 14.27 0.65
C VAL A 131 10.69 13.62 0.97
N ARG A 132 10.70 12.66 1.88
CA ARG A 132 11.89 11.89 2.22
C ARG A 132 11.58 10.41 2.19
N TRP A 133 12.42 9.65 1.49
CA TRP A 133 12.38 8.21 1.58
C TRP A 133 13.19 7.73 2.79
N VAL A 134 12.60 6.83 3.56
CA VAL A 134 13.24 6.22 4.72
C VAL A 134 13.12 4.70 4.64
N LEU A 135 13.99 4.01 5.35
CA LEU A 135 13.90 2.57 5.56
C LEU A 135 12.63 2.27 6.35
N ALA A 136 11.82 1.32 5.87
CA ALA A 136 10.53 1.01 6.49
C ALA A 136 10.67 0.40 7.89
N ASP A 137 11.78 -0.29 8.15
CA ASP A 137 12.10 -0.90 9.44
C ASP A 137 12.87 0.04 10.40
N GLU A 138 13.29 1.22 9.94
CA GLU A 138 14.07 2.19 10.72
C GLU A 138 13.42 3.57 10.69
N LEU A 139 12.14 3.62 11.05
CA LEU A 139 11.35 4.85 11.02
C LEU A 139 11.76 5.82 12.13
N PRO A 140 11.78 7.13 11.85
CA PRO A 140 11.75 8.12 12.90
C PRO A 140 10.38 8.13 13.61
N GLU A 141 10.25 8.94 14.65
CA GLU A 141 8.95 9.28 15.21
C GLU A 141 8.12 10.04 14.16
N LEU A 142 6.92 9.55 13.89
CA LEU A 142 5.97 10.11 12.92
C LEU A 142 4.83 10.82 13.65
N ALA A 143 4.21 11.77 12.96
CA ALA A 143 3.01 12.44 13.46
C ALA A 143 1.84 11.47 13.63
N PHE A 144 0.96 11.77 14.60
CA PHE A 144 -0.24 10.97 14.93
C PHE A 144 0.11 9.53 15.34
N ASP A 145 -0.70 8.57 14.89
CA ASP A 145 -0.56 7.12 15.07
C ASP A 145 0.19 6.46 13.89
N HIS A 146 0.93 7.23 13.08
CA HIS A 146 1.47 6.73 11.81
C HIS A 146 2.53 5.62 11.97
N ASN A 147 3.31 5.59 13.05
CA ASN A 147 4.22 4.46 13.31
C ASN A 147 3.46 3.13 13.44
N LEU A 148 2.33 3.13 14.17
CA LEU A 148 1.46 1.95 14.31
C LEU A 148 0.86 1.52 12.96
N ILE A 149 0.47 2.49 12.13
CA ILE A 149 -0.04 2.21 10.78
C ILE A 149 1.02 1.50 9.93
N VAL A 150 2.27 1.97 9.96
CA VAL A 150 3.35 1.33 9.20
C VAL A 150 3.67 -0.06 9.74
N GLU A 151 3.71 -0.24 11.06
CA GLU A 151 3.90 -1.55 11.68
C GLU A 151 2.84 -2.56 11.20
N TYR A 152 1.57 -2.16 11.21
CA TYR A 152 0.47 -2.99 10.69
C TYR A 152 0.63 -3.29 9.19
N ALA A 153 1.06 -2.30 8.40
CA ALA A 153 1.30 -2.47 6.96
C ALA A 153 2.45 -3.45 6.67
N LEU A 154 3.55 -3.37 7.41
CA LEU A 154 4.67 -4.30 7.31
C LEU A 154 4.24 -5.71 7.70
N TRP A 155 3.50 -5.87 8.80
CA TRP A 155 2.93 -7.16 9.19
C TRP A 155 2.03 -7.75 8.09
N ARG A 156 1.15 -6.92 7.50
CA ARG A 156 0.27 -7.35 6.41
C ARG A 156 1.08 -7.78 5.18
N LEU A 157 2.03 -6.96 4.73
CA LEU A 157 2.89 -7.25 3.57
C LEU A 157 3.67 -8.56 3.77
N ARG A 158 4.31 -8.72 4.93
CA ARG A 158 5.11 -9.92 5.28
C ARG A 158 4.28 -11.20 5.34
N THR A 159 3.04 -11.11 5.82
CA THR A 159 2.12 -12.26 5.84
C THR A 159 1.65 -12.62 4.44
N LYS A 160 1.34 -11.61 3.64
CA LYS A 160 0.66 -11.76 2.35
C LYS A 160 1.63 -12.19 1.24
N VAL A 161 2.91 -11.81 1.29
CA VAL A 161 3.93 -12.25 0.31
C VAL A 161 4.11 -13.77 0.30
N GLU A 162 3.77 -14.47 1.38
CA GLU A 162 3.92 -15.92 1.46
C GLU A 162 2.91 -16.69 0.59
N TYR A 163 1.74 -16.11 0.30
CA TYR A 163 0.61 -16.81 -0.33
C TYR A 163 0.04 -16.11 -1.56
N SER A 164 0.63 -14.98 -1.98
CA SER A 164 0.06 -14.13 -3.02
C SER A 164 1.05 -13.70 -4.11
N ARG A 165 0.55 -12.94 -5.09
CA ARG A 165 1.34 -12.37 -6.20
C ARG A 165 1.96 -11.02 -5.89
N ILE A 166 2.02 -10.61 -4.64
CA ILE A 166 2.59 -9.31 -4.23
C ILE A 166 3.97 -9.03 -4.84
N ALA A 167 4.83 -10.06 -4.91
CA ALA A 167 6.17 -9.88 -5.44
C ALA A 167 6.16 -9.41 -6.92
N GLN A 168 5.11 -9.76 -7.69
CA GLN A 168 4.93 -9.28 -9.06
C GLN A 168 4.82 -7.75 -9.13
N ALA A 169 4.20 -7.11 -8.15
CA ALA A 169 4.03 -5.66 -8.13
C ALA A 169 5.37 -4.92 -8.04
N PHE A 170 6.40 -5.57 -7.46
CA PHE A 170 7.76 -5.04 -7.43
C PHE A 170 8.57 -5.37 -8.70
N LEU A 171 8.33 -6.53 -9.32
CA LEU A 171 9.18 -7.07 -10.39
C LEU A 171 8.69 -6.78 -11.82
N GLY A 172 7.39 -6.56 -12.00
CA GLY A 172 6.77 -6.46 -13.33
C GLY A 172 6.28 -7.81 -13.87
N GLU A 173 6.06 -7.87 -15.20
CA GLU A 173 5.38 -9.01 -15.85
C GLU A 173 6.23 -10.27 -15.92
N THR A 174 7.55 -10.11 -16.11
CA THR A 174 8.51 -11.22 -16.19
C THR A 174 9.68 -10.98 -15.25
N PHE A 175 10.18 -12.06 -14.66
CA PHE A 175 11.26 -12.02 -13.68
C PHE A 175 12.02 -13.34 -13.60
N THR A 176 13.23 -13.29 -13.05
CA THR A 176 14.01 -14.46 -12.70
C THR A 176 13.66 -14.95 -11.29
N LEU A 177 13.92 -16.22 -10.99
CA LEU A 177 13.80 -16.75 -9.62
C LEU A 177 14.75 -16.06 -8.63
N SER A 178 15.87 -15.50 -9.10
CA SER A 178 16.80 -14.78 -8.24
C SER A 178 16.21 -13.44 -7.81
N GLU A 179 15.61 -12.69 -8.74
CA GLU A 179 14.93 -11.43 -8.44
C GLU A 179 13.73 -11.68 -7.52
N LEU A 180 12.92 -12.71 -7.81
CA LEU A 180 11.84 -13.11 -6.93
C LEU A 180 12.34 -13.41 -5.51
N ARG A 181 13.42 -14.19 -5.38
CA ARG A 181 14.04 -14.47 -4.08
C ARG A 181 14.47 -13.20 -3.35
N HIS A 182 15.14 -12.27 -4.03
CA HIS A 182 15.58 -11.01 -3.43
C HIS A 182 14.41 -10.17 -2.91
N VAL A 183 13.27 -10.15 -3.62
CA VAL A 183 12.04 -9.49 -3.14
C VAL A 183 11.55 -10.13 -1.85
N HIS A 184 11.50 -11.47 -1.78
CA HIS A 184 11.11 -12.17 -0.55
C HIS A 184 12.08 -11.91 0.60
N GLU A 185 13.39 -11.92 0.34
CA GLU A 185 14.41 -11.60 1.34
C GLU A 185 14.26 -10.17 1.86
N ALA A 186 14.06 -9.20 0.96
CA ALA A 186 13.87 -7.79 1.31
C ALA A 186 12.61 -7.54 2.15
N ILE A 187 11.51 -8.23 1.83
CA ILE A 187 10.26 -8.10 2.59
C ILE A 187 10.37 -8.75 3.98
N ARG A 188 10.99 -9.93 4.06
CA ARG A 188 11.07 -10.71 5.30
C ARG A 188 12.26 -10.32 6.19
N GLY A 189 13.25 -9.61 5.66
CA GLY A 189 14.48 -9.25 6.36
C GLY A 189 15.39 -10.45 6.66
N VAL A 190 15.24 -11.56 5.94
CA VAL A 190 16.03 -12.79 6.16
C VAL A 190 16.53 -13.35 4.84
N ALA A 191 17.76 -13.87 4.84
CA ALA A 191 18.33 -14.56 3.69
C ALA A 191 17.63 -15.92 3.46
N LEU A 192 17.40 -16.26 2.20
CA LEU A 192 16.72 -17.48 1.77
C LEU A 192 17.68 -18.34 0.96
N ASP A 193 17.75 -19.63 1.29
CA ASP A 193 18.54 -20.59 0.54
C ASP A 193 18.02 -20.70 -0.92
N PRO A 194 18.86 -20.48 -1.95
CA PRO A 194 18.42 -20.48 -3.33
C PRO A 194 17.82 -21.81 -3.80
N ALA A 195 18.33 -22.95 -3.32
CA ALA A 195 17.86 -24.27 -3.74
C ALA A 195 16.50 -24.60 -3.14
N ASN A 196 16.30 -24.33 -1.85
CA ASN A 196 15.03 -24.48 -1.15
C ASN A 196 13.97 -23.53 -1.71
N PHE A 197 14.32 -22.26 -1.91
CA PHE A 197 13.42 -21.27 -2.48
C PHE A 197 12.94 -21.70 -3.87
N ARG A 198 13.87 -22.12 -4.74
CA ARG A 198 13.51 -22.64 -6.07
C ARG A 198 12.57 -23.84 -5.98
N ARG A 199 12.86 -24.81 -5.12
CA ARG A 199 11.99 -25.99 -4.95
C ARG A 199 10.59 -25.58 -4.47
N GLN A 200 10.50 -24.68 -3.50
CA GLN A 200 9.23 -24.18 -2.98
C GLN A 200 8.42 -23.46 -4.06
N MET A 201 9.03 -22.50 -4.76
CA MET A 201 8.33 -21.70 -5.78
C MET A 201 7.88 -22.52 -6.99
N LEU A 202 8.65 -23.55 -7.38
CA LEU A 202 8.31 -24.43 -8.51
C LEU A 202 7.44 -25.63 -8.12
N SER A 203 7.19 -25.84 -6.82
CA SER A 203 6.29 -26.91 -6.36
C SER A 203 4.82 -26.54 -6.50
N GLY A 204 4.51 -25.24 -6.56
CA GLY A 204 3.17 -24.75 -6.85
C GLY A 204 2.98 -24.48 -8.35
N ASP A 205 1.74 -24.53 -8.80
CA ASP A 205 1.36 -24.24 -10.19
C ASP A 205 1.28 -22.73 -10.49
N ALA A 206 1.73 -21.88 -9.56
CA ALA A 206 1.59 -20.43 -9.64
C ALA A 206 2.54 -19.76 -10.65
N LEU A 207 3.65 -20.41 -11.03
CA LEU A 207 4.68 -19.85 -11.90
C LEU A 207 4.75 -20.58 -13.25
N VAL A 208 4.71 -19.80 -14.33
CA VAL A 208 4.87 -20.28 -15.70
C VAL A 208 6.26 -19.92 -16.20
N VAL A 209 6.98 -20.92 -16.72
CA VAL A 209 8.26 -20.72 -17.41
C VAL A 209 8.00 -20.03 -18.75
N THR A 210 8.76 -18.99 -19.07
CA THR A 210 8.71 -18.38 -20.41
C THR A 210 9.82 -18.94 -21.32
N ASP A 211 9.68 -18.75 -22.62
CA ASP A 211 10.73 -19.10 -23.60
C ASP A 211 11.90 -18.10 -23.59
N GLU A 212 11.74 -17.00 -22.85
CA GLU A 212 12.70 -15.91 -22.78
C GLU A 212 13.77 -16.14 -21.72
N ARG A 213 14.92 -15.51 -21.94
CA ARG A 213 16.04 -15.48 -21.01
C ARG A 213 16.60 -14.07 -20.96
N VAL A 214 17.18 -13.70 -19.82
CA VAL A 214 17.86 -12.42 -19.68
C VAL A 214 18.99 -12.33 -20.71
N THR A 215 18.98 -11.29 -21.54
CA THR A 215 20.01 -11.06 -22.57
C THR A 215 21.21 -10.31 -21.97
N GLY A 216 22.41 -10.54 -22.52
CA GLY A 216 23.60 -9.71 -22.20
C GLY A 216 24.56 -10.21 -21.10
N GLY A 217 24.41 -11.44 -20.59
CA GLY A 217 25.33 -12.00 -19.58
C GLY A 217 26.48 -12.84 -20.16
N ARG A 218 27.63 -12.87 -19.46
CA ARG A 218 28.81 -13.71 -19.78
C ARG A 218 28.63 -15.20 -19.40
N HIS A 219 27.56 -15.52 -18.66
CA HIS A 219 27.19 -16.85 -18.20
C HIS A 219 25.84 -17.31 -18.76
N ARG A 220 25.48 -18.58 -18.54
CA ARG A 220 24.20 -19.15 -19.00
C ARG A 220 23.04 -18.24 -18.57
N PRO A 221 22.31 -17.64 -19.52
CA PRO A 221 21.37 -16.61 -19.18
C PRO A 221 20.20 -17.20 -18.37
N PRO A 222 19.82 -16.55 -17.24
CA PRO A 222 18.74 -17.02 -16.39
C PRO A 222 17.43 -17.03 -17.17
N ARG A 223 16.59 -18.02 -16.89
CA ARG A 223 15.24 -18.14 -17.47
C ARG A 223 14.32 -17.11 -16.83
N LEU A 224 13.41 -16.57 -17.64
CA LEU A 224 12.33 -15.74 -17.17
C LEU A 224 11.10 -16.58 -16.83
N TYR A 225 10.35 -16.09 -15.86
CA TYR A 225 9.11 -16.65 -15.34
C TYR A 225 8.09 -15.53 -15.27
N ARG A 226 6.82 -15.92 -15.25
CA ARG A 226 5.69 -15.03 -14.93
C ARG A 226 4.71 -15.77 -14.04
N TYR A 227 3.87 -15.04 -13.32
CA TYR A 227 2.76 -15.67 -12.61
C TYR A 227 1.68 -16.15 -13.58
N ASP A 228 1.03 -17.27 -13.25
CA ASP A 228 -0.11 -17.80 -14.01
C ASP A 228 -1.40 -16.99 -13.76
N THR A 229 -1.70 -16.04 -14.63
CA THR A 229 -2.89 -15.19 -14.52
C THR A 229 -4.23 -15.94 -14.45
N SER A 230 -4.29 -17.23 -14.82
CA SER A 230 -5.51 -18.05 -14.72
C SER A 230 -5.80 -18.54 -13.30
N ILE A 231 -4.79 -18.62 -12.44
CA ILE A 231 -4.97 -18.95 -11.04
C ILE A 231 -5.30 -17.65 -10.31
N GLU A 232 -6.51 -17.55 -9.78
CA GLU A 232 -6.84 -16.48 -8.84
C GLU A 232 -6.19 -16.81 -7.50
N LEU A 233 -4.94 -16.35 -7.30
CA LEU A 233 -4.35 -16.24 -5.97
C LEU A 233 -4.98 -15.05 -5.20
N ALA A 234 -6.26 -14.77 -5.42
CA ALA A 234 -6.93 -13.49 -5.19
C ALA A 234 -6.58 -12.92 -3.82
N ASP A 235 -5.84 -11.82 -3.85
CA ASP A 235 -5.35 -11.15 -2.65
C ASP A 235 -6.41 -10.25 -2.00
N ASN A 236 -7.44 -9.86 -2.74
CA ASN A 236 -8.43 -8.87 -2.29
C ASN A 236 -9.78 -9.49 -1.91
N GLY A 237 -9.87 -10.83 -1.84
CA GLY A 237 -11.13 -11.54 -1.66
C GLY A 237 -12.11 -11.27 -2.83
N PRO A 238 -13.42 -11.12 -2.57
CA PRO A 238 -14.43 -10.92 -3.63
C PRO A 238 -14.38 -9.53 -4.29
N LEU A 239 -13.48 -8.64 -3.84
CA LEU A 239 -13.37 -7.29 -4.38
C LEU A 239 -12.38 -7.24 -5.54
N PRO A 240 -12.74 -6.58 -6.66
CA PRO A 240 -11.82 -6.42 -7.76
C PRO A 240 -10.61 -5.57 -7.33
N PRO A 241 -9.42 -5.82 -7.88
CA PRO A 241 -8.27 -4.95 -7.65
C PRO A 241 -8.56 -3.53 -8.14
N TYR A 242 -7.96 -2.55 -7.47
CA TYR A 242 -8.05 -1.16 -7.89
C TYR A 242 -7.55 -1.00 -9.33
N ARG A 243 -8.34 -0.34 -10.17
CA ARG A 243 -7.97 0.06 -11.53
C ARG A 243 -8.09 1.59 -11.64
N PRO A 244 -7.00 2.32 -11.93
CA PRO A 244 -7.06 3.77 -12.08
C PRO A 244 -8.00 4.15 -13.23
N GLU A 245 -8.65 5.31 -13.09
CA GLU A 245 -9.49 5.87 -14.15
C GLU A 245 -8.68 6.08 -15.43
N GLY A 246 -9.18 5.52 -16.54
CA GLY A 246 -8.46 5.38 -17.81
C GLY A 246 -8.22 3.93 -18.25
N ASN A 247 -8.37 2.95 -17.34
CA ASN A 247 -8.24 1.51 -17.64
C ASN A 247 -9.50 0.70 -17.29
N ARG A 248 -10.66 1.38 -17.25
CA ARG A 248 -11.99 0.79 -17.06
C ARG A 248 -12.59 0.50 -18.45
N SER A 249 -12.09 -0.55 -19.10
CA SER A 249 -12.74 -1.18 -20.26
C SER A 249 -13.61 -2.35 -19.82
#